data_AF-A0A9X1IS06-F1
#
_entry.id   AF-A0A9X1IS06-F1
#
_cell.length_a   1.000
_cell.length_b   1.000
_cell.length_c   1.000
_cell.angle_alpha   90.00
_cell.angle_beta   90.00
_cell.angle_gamma   90.00
#
_symmetry.space_group_name_H-M   'P 1'
#
loop_
_entity.id
_entity.type
_entity.pdbx_description
1 polymer ?
#
loop_
_entity_poly.entity_id
_entity_poly.type
_entity_poly.pdbx_seq_one_letter_code
_entity_poly.pdbx_strand_id
1 'polypeptide(L)'
;MRIVATGLLVVMAALYIAARSFEPVHPAIGFVRAFAEAAMVGGLADWFAVTALFRHPLGLPIPHTAIIPRNKDRIGDTLAAFLRDNFLTPAVIARRMARLDVAGAAGRLLAAPAAGDDRLRRGASRLLADSIDALGDERLGGMIKTALTQRIGQLKLAPLLGQSLSAAMKDGRHQPVMDAFIRWAARTLEANSALIHQMVHEKSGSLMRWTGLDETLATKIIEGLDNLLQEAADDPAHSLRVKVEEGLMTLAFDLQHDPDMQARVDRIRDEMIANPAMQRWLDGLWQAAREGLLKAARDPQAVLAGKLGDITRQIGETLRDDPALKHVVNRFARRIAAGTAARYGHGIVTLVSETVRGWDAQTITDRLENAVGRDLQYIRINGTLVGGLVGVALHTVDGLLL
;
A
#
# COMPACT_ATOMS: atom_id res chain seq x y z
N MET A 1 -24.73 -40.35 -12.17
CA MET A 1 -23.58 -40.83 -11.38
C MET A 1 -23.96 -41.53 -10.06
N ARG A 2 -25.03 -41.13 -9.34
CA ARG A 2 -25.58 -41.87 -8.18
C ARG A 2 -25.98 -43.34 -8.46
N ILE A 3 -25.99 -43.76 -9.72
CA ILE A 3 -26.51 -45.04 -10.22
C ILE A 3 -25.58 -46.20 -9.90
N VAL A 4 -24.25 -46.00 -9.87
CA VAL A 4 -23.29 -47.10 -9.72
C VAL A 4 -23.32 -47.70 -8.31
N ALA A 5 -23.25 -46.86 -7.27
CA ALA A 5 -23.28 -47.33 -5.88
C ALA A 5 -24.65 -47.93 -5.50
N THR A 6 -25.75 -47.30 -5.92
CA THR A 6 -27.10 -47.85 -5.69
C THR A 6 -27.30 -49.16 -6.47
N GLY A 7 -26.76 -49.24 -7.70
CA GLY A 7 -26.77 -50.45 -8.51
C GLY A 7 -25.99 -51.59 -7.85
N LEU A 8 -24.82 -51.31 -7.27
CA LEU A 8 -24.04 -52.31 -6.54
C LEU A 8 -24.82 -52.88 -5.34
N LEU A 9 -25.55 -52.05 -4.60
CA LEU A 9 -26.37 -52.49 -3.47
C LEU A 9 -27.53 -53.38 -3.92
N VAL A 10 -28.18 -53.04 -5.04
CA VAL A 10 -29.22 -53.89 -5.67
C VAL A 10 -28.62 -55.22 -6.14
N VAL A 11 -27.43 -55.21 -6.72
CA VAL A 11 -26.72 -56.43 -7.14
C VAL A 11 -26.40 -57.32 -5.93
N MET A 12 -25.92 -56.75 -4.82
CA MET A 12 -25.67 -57.52 -3.59
C MET A 12 -26.96 -58.07 -2.98
N ALA A 13 -28.06 -57.34 -3.05
CA ALA A 13 -29.37 -57.84 -2.62
C ALA A 13 -29.86 -59.01 -3.48
N ALA A 14 -29.73 -58.92 -4.80
CA ALA A 14 -30.04 -60.03 -5.70
C ALA A 14 -29.14 -61.25 -5.46
N LEU A 15 -27.83 -61.01 -5.27
CA LEU A 15 -26.85 -62.05 -4.95
C LEU A 15 -27.18 -62.76 -3.63
N TYR A 16 -27.58 -62.00 -2.60
CA TYR A 16 -27.99 -62.55 -1.31
C TYR A 16 -29.25 -63.43 -1.44
N ILE A 17 -30.27 -62.96 -2.16
CA ILE A 17 -31.52 -63.72 -2.36
C ILE A 17 -31.23 -65.02 -3.13
N ALA A 18 -30.45 -64.94 -4.21
CA ALA A 18 -30.07 -66.10 -5.01
C ALA A 18 -29.21 -67.09 -4.20
N ALA A 19 -28.20 -66.60 -3.47
CA ALA A 19 -27.36 -67.46 -2.64
C ALA A 19 -28.20 -68.16 -1.55
N ARG A 20 -29.15 -67.46 -0.95
CA ARG A 20 -30.07 -68.03 0.04
C ARG A 20 -31.02 -69.10 -0.54
N SER A 21 -31.46 -68.97 -1.79
CA SER A 21 -32.35 -69.98 -2.40
C SER A 21 -31.61 -71.25 -2.84
N PHE A 22 -30.31 -71.15 -3.15
CA PHE A 22 -29.48 -72.29 -3.60
C PHE A 22 -28.54 -72.85 -2.52
N GLU A 23 -28.59 -72.32 -1.30
CA GLU A 23 -27.79 -72.78 -0.15
C GLU A 23 -27.83 -74.31 0.09
N PRO A 24 -28.95 -75.04 -0.11
CA PRO A 24 -28.98 -76.49 0.07
C PRO A 24 -28.18 -77.29 -0.98
N VAL A 25 -27.77 -76.64 -2.08
CA VAL A 25 -27.17 -77.33 -3.23
C VAL A 25 -25.66 -77.50 -3.07
N HIS A 26 -24.96 -76.54 -2.44
CA HIS A 26 -23.51 -76.62 -2.28
C HIS A 26 -22.99 -75.78 -1.10
N PRO A 27 -22.11 -76.31 -0.21
CA PRO A 27 -21.59 -75.60 0.96
C PRO A 27 -20.89 -74.27 0.64
N ALA A 28 -20.22 -74.18 -0.51
CA ALA A 28 -19.54 -72.95 -0.94
C ALA A 28 -20.50 -71.75 -1.15
N ILE A 29 -21.80 -72.00 -1.31
CA ILE A 29 -22.82 -70.94 -1.46
C ILE A 29 -22.98 -70.16 -0.15
N GLY A 30 -22.68 -70.76 1.01
CA GLY A 30 -22.65 -70.08 2.30
C GLY A 30 -21.68 -68.89 2.34
N PHE A 31 -20.50 -69.02 1.73
CA PHE A 31 -19.54 -67.91 1.62
C PHE A 31 -20.07 -66.77 0.74
N VAL A 32 -20.76 -67.08 -0.36
CA VAL A 32 -21.36 -66.08 -1.24
C VAL A 32 -22.51 -65.36 -0.54
N ARG A 33 -23.33 -66.10 0.22
CA ARG A 33 -24.40 -65.53 1.04
C ARG A 33 -23.82 -64.58 2.10
N ALA A 34 -22.81 -65.03 2.85
CA ALA A 34 -22.18 -64.22 3.89
C ALA A 34 -21.49 -62.98 3.32
N PHE A 35 -20.82 -63.11 2.17
CA PHE A 35 -20.29 -61.96 1.43
C PHE A 35 -21.40 -60.98 1.07
N ALA A 36 -22.47 -61.45 0.42
CA ALA A 36 -23.54 -60.59 -0.06
C ALA A 36 -24.32 -59.90 1.07
N GLU A 37 -24.57 -60.62 2.17
CA GLU A 37 -25.24 -60.12 3.38
C GLU A 37 -24.41 -59.00 4.04
N ALA A 38 -23.14 -59.26 4.32
CA ALA A 38 -22.27 -58.29 4.96
C ALA A 38 -21.91 -57.12 4.03
N ALA A 39 -21.78 -57.37 2.71
CA ALA A 39 -21.61 -56.33 1.71
C ALA A 39 -22.82 -55.38 1.65
N MET A 40 -24.04 -55.93 1.72
CA MET A 40 -25.26 -55.13 1.75
C MET A 40 -25.36 -54.27 3.00
N VAL A 41 -25.03 -54.83 4.17
CA VAL A 41 -24.99 -54.08 5.44
C VAL A 41 -23.94 -52.97 5.38
N GLY A 42 -22.74 -53.26 4.89
CA GLY A 42 -21.66 -52.26 4.72
C GLY A 42 -22.06 -51.13 3.76
N GLY A 43 -22.66 -51.48 2.61
CA GLY A 43 -23.17 -50.50 1.65
C GLY A 43 -24.30 -49.62 2.20
N LEU A 44 -25.20 -50.19 3.00
CA LEU A 44 -26.28 -49.45 3.68
C LEU A 44 -25.75 -48.53 4.77
N ALA A 45 -24.76 -48.98 5.55
CA ALA A 45 -24.13 -48.18 6.60
C ALA A 45 -23.43 -46.94 6.03
N ASP A 46 -22.65 -47.11 4.96
CA ASP A 46 -21.99 -45.99 4.28
C ASP A 46 -22.99 -45.10 3.55
N TRP A 47 -24.06 -45.65 2.99
CA TRP A 47 -25.16 -44.84 2.45
C TRP A 47 -25.76 -43.95 3.53
N PHE A 48 -26.03 -44.51 4.71
CA PHE A 48 -26.56 -43.77 5.85
C PHE A 48 -25.60 -42.67 6.29
N ALA A 49 -24.32 -43.01 6.51
CA ALA A 49 -23.30 -42.05 6.98
C ALA A 49 -23.12 -40.88 6.00
N VAL A 50 -22.98 -41.18 4.70
CA VAL A 50 -22.86 -40.14 3.66
C VAL A 50 -24.13 -39.31 3.58
N THR A 51 -25.31 -39.94 3.61
CA THR A 51 -26.58 -39.21 3.57
C THR A 51 -26.73 -38.31 4.80
N ALA A 52 -26.39 -38.80 5.99
CA ALA A 52 -26.42 -38.05 7.25
C ALA A 52 -25.45 -36.85 7.26
N LEU A 53 -24.38 -36.86 6.46
CA LEU A 53 -23.49 -35.72 6.33
C LEU A 53 -24.18 -34.54 5.63
N PHE A 54 -24.96 -34.82 4.57
CA PHE A 54 -25.54 -33.79 3.70
C PHE A 54 -27.03 -33.52 3.97
N ARG A 55 -27.81 -34.52 4.39
CA ARG A 55 -29.28 -34.48 4.47
C ARG A 55 -29.81 -35.35 5.62
N HIS A 56 -31.11 -35.31 5.82
CA HIS A 56 -31.81 -36.26 6.68
C HIS A 56 -32.05 -37.58 5.92
N PRO A 57 -31.58 -38.73 6.42
CA PRO A 57 -31.82 -40.02 5.77
C PRO A 57 -33.33 -40.31 5.74
N LEU A 58 -33.84 -40.74 4.58
CA LEU A 58 -35.27 -40.95 4.32
C LEU A 58 -36.17 -39.71 4.59
N GLY A 59 -35.58 -38.52 4.75
CA GLY A 59 -36.31 -37.30 5.14
C GLY A 59 -36.69 -37.25 6.62
N LEU A 60 -36.23 -38.19 7.45
CA LEU A 60 -36.57 -38.25 8.87
C LEU A 60 -35.59 -37.42 9.72
N PRO A 61 -36.06 -36.59 10.66
CA PRO A 61 -35.22 -35.71 11.48
C PRO A 61 -34.50 -36.49 12.59
N ILE A 62 -33.60 -37.40 12.20
CA ILE A 62 -32.78 -38.18 13.13
C ILE A 62 -31.74 -37.25 13.79
N PRO A 63 -31.54 -37.32 15.11
CA PRO A 63 -30.48 -36.57 15.80
C PRO A 63 -29.11 -36.78 15.14
N HIS A 64 -28.27 -35.75 15.12
CA HIS A 64 -26.90 -35.80 14.56
C HIS A 64 -26.81 -36.13 13.06
N THR A 65 -27.87 -35.90 12.29
CA THR A 65 -27.84 -35.95 10.81
C THR A 65 -27.92 -34.54 10.22
N ALA A 66 -27.79 -34.43 8.90
CA ALA A 66 -27.61 -33.16 8.18
C ALA A 66 -26.46 -32.30 8.74
N ILE A 67 -25.30 -32.93 9.00
CA ILE A 67 -24.18 -32.31 9.73
C ILE A 67 -23.66 -31.04 9.05
N ILE A 68 -23.47 -31.06 7.72
CA ILE A 68 -22.98 -29.91 6.95
C ILE A 68 -23.98 -28.74 7.01
N PRO A 69 -25.28 -28.92 6.65
CA PRO A 69 -26.29 -27.89 6.82
C PRO A 69 -26.32 -27.29 8.23
N ARG A 70 -26.27 -28.15 9.26
CA ARG A 70 -26.39 -27.74 10.67
C ARG A 70 -25.18 -26.96 11.17
N ASN A 71 -24.00 -27.19 10.59
CA ASN A 71 -22.76 -26.50 10.96
C ASN A 71 -22.33 -25.45 9.94
N LYS A 72 -23.19 -25.09 8.98
CA LYS A 72 -22.93 -24.12 7.90
C LYS A 72 -22.20 -22.87 8.38
N ASP A 73 -22.75 -22.20 9.39
CA ASP A 73 -22.23 -20.91 9.85
C ASP A 73 -20.88 -21.08 10.55
N ARG A 74 -20.72 -22.14 11.35
CA ARG A 74 -19.43 -22.48 11.98
C ARG A 74 -18.35 -22.80 10.95
N ILE A 75 -18.69 -23.52 9.89
CA ILE A 75 -17.76 -23.81 8.79
C ILE A 75 -17.36 -22.50 8.09
N GLY A 76 -18.33 -21.60 7.85
CA GLY A 76 -18.08 -20.27 7.31
C GLY A 76 -17.12 -19.44 8.15
N ASP A 77 -17.40 -19.32 9.46
CA ASP A 77 -16.56 -18.58 10.41
C ASP A 77 -15.13 -19.16 10.47
N THR A 78 -15.00 -20.49 10.45
CA THR A 78 -13.69 -21.18 10.46
C THR A 78 -12.91 -20.96 9.17
N LEU A 79 -13.58 -21.05 8.01
CA LEU A 79 -12.96 -20.78 6.72
C LEU A 79 -12.51 -19.33 6.61
N ALA A 80 -13.32 -18.40 7.11
CA ALA A 80 -13.04 -16.99 7.13
C ALA A 80 -11.78 -16.68 7.99
N ALA A 81 -11.70 -17.27 9.19
CA ALA A 81 -10.51 -17.18 10.04
C ALA A 81 -9.27 -17.79 9.36
N PHE A 82 -9.42 -18.97 8.74
CA PHE A 82 -8.33 -19.62 8.01
C PHE A 82 -7.78 -18.76 6.87
N LEU A 83 -8.66 -18.11 6.09
CA LEU A 83 -8.27 -17.19 5.02
C LEU A 83 -7.48 -15.98 5.55
N ARG A 84 -7.94 -15.38 6.65
CA ARG A 84 -7.23 -14.27 7.31
C ARG A 84 -5.84 -14.70 7.77
N ASP A 85 -5.76 -15.82 8.49
CA ASP A 85 -4.56 -16.23 9.21
C ASP A 85 -3.49 -16.83 8.29
N ASN A 86 -3.88 -17.32 7.10
CA ASN A 86 -2.95 -17.97 6.17
C ASN A 86 -2.72 -17.22 4.86
N PHE A 87 -3.75 -16.55 4.30
CA PHE A 87 -3.66 -15.96 2.96
C PHE A 87 -3.53 -14.43 2.96
N LEU A 88 -4.08 -13.77 3.98
CA LEU A 88 -4.11 -12.30 4.07
C LEU A 88 -3.13 -11.74 5.09
N THR A 89 -2.11 -12.52 5.44
CA THR A 89 -1.04 -12.06 6.31
C THR A 89 -0.15 -11.04 5.57
N PRO A 90 0.36 -10.00 6.27
CA PRO A 90 1.23 -8.99 5.67
C PRO A 90 2.45 -9.60 4.96
N ALA A 91 3.00 -10.69 5.50
CA ALA A 91 4.14 -11.40 4.93
C ALA A 91 3.82 -12.08 3.59
N VAL A 92 2.65 -12.72 3.47
CA VAL A 92 2.20 -13.38 2.23
C VAL A 92 1.92 -12.33 1.16
N ILE A 93 1.21 -11.25 1.51
CA ILE A 93 0.92 -10.15 0.58
C ILE A 93 2.21 -9.47 0.12
N ALA A 94 3.13 -9.14 1.04
CA ALA A 94 4.40 -8.53 0.69
C ALA A 94 5.23 -9.40 -0.27
N ARG A 95 5.26 -10.72 -0.03
CA ARG A 95 5.96 -11.70 -0.89
C ARG A 95 5.32 -11.80 -2.27
N ARG A 96 3.99 -11.79 -2.36
CA ARG A 96 3.28 -11.83 -3.64
C ARG A 96 3.49 -10.53 -4.43
N MET A 97 3.39 -9.39 -3.75
CA MET A 97 3.66 -8.06 -4.32
C MET A 97 5.10 -7.90 -4.78
N ALA A 98 6.05 -8.64 -4.21
CA ALA A 98 7.44 -8.57 -4.64
C ALA A 98 7.68 -8.99 -6.09
N ARG A 99 6.77 -9.76 -6.68
CA ARG A 99 6.84 -10.21 -8.08
C ARG A 99 6.11 -9.30 -9.05
N LEU A 100 5.48 -8.23 -8.58
CA LEU A 100 4.64 -7.35 -9.39
C LEU A 100 5.35 -6.02 -9.64
N ASP A 101 5.37 -5.60 -10.91
CA ASP A 101 5.88 -4.28 -11.32
C ASP A 101 4.74 -3.27 -11.37
N VAL A 102 4.34 -2.78 -10.19
CA VAL A 102 3.29 -1.77 -10.02
C VAL A 102 3.72 -0.46 -10.68
N ALA A 103 4.99 -0.08 -10.52
CA ALA A 103 5.58 1.10 -11.12
C ALA A 103 5.51 1.06 -12.65
N GLY A 104 5.92 -0.05 -13.28
CA GLY A 104 5.81 -0.21 -14.74
C GLY A 104 4.37 -0.28 -15.24
N ALA A 105 3.44 -0.87 -14.48
CA ALA A 105 2.01 -0.83 -14.82
C ALA A 105 1.45 0.60 -14.77
N ALA A 106 1.75 1.36 -13.71
CA ALA A 106 1.37 2.75 -13.58
C ALA A 106 2.03 3.64 -14.64
N GLY A 107 3.31 3.43 -14.93
CA GLY A 107 4.06 4.15 -15.96
C GLY A 107 3.46 3.96 -17.36
N ARG A 108 3.09 2.72 -17.72
CA ARG A 108 2.38 2.43 -18.98
C ARG A 108 1.01 3.10 -19.06
N LEU A 109 0.27 3.17 -17.95
CA LEU A 109 -1.02 3.85 -17.91
C LEU A 109 -0.87 5.37 -18.11
N LEU A 110 0.12 5.98 -17.46
CA LEU A 110 0.39 7.41 -17.54
C LEU A 110 1.00 7.83 -18.89
N ALA A 111 1.77 6.94 -19.52
CA ALA A 111 2.38 7.17 -20.83
C ALA A 111 1.43 6.89 -22.01
N ALA A 112 0.25 6.31 -21.77
CA ALA A 112 -0.69 5.97 -22.83
C ALA A 112 -1.24 7.23 -23.54
N PRO A 113 -1.31 7.26 -24.89
CA PRO A 113 -1.89 8.37 -25.63
C PRO A 113 -3.35 8.63 -25.27
N ALA A 114 -3.78 9.89 -25.30
CA ALA A 114 -5.16 10.32 -24.99
C ALA A 114 -6.23 9.70 -25.91
N ALA A 115 -5.84 9.12 -27.05
CA ALA A 115 -6.73 8.51 -28.05
C ALA A 115 -6.95 6.99 -27.86
N GLY A 116 -6.36 6.35 -26.84
CA GLY A 116 -6.48 4.91 -26.58
C GLY A 116 -7.60 4.52 -25.59
N ASP A 117 -8.22 3.36 -25.85
CA ASP A 117 -9.32 2.67 -25.16
C ASP A 117 -9.85 3.31 -23.85
N ASP A 118 -10.85 4.18 -24.02
CA ASP A 118 -11.47 5.04 -23.01
C ASP A 118 -12.04 4.27 -21.80
N ARG A 119 -12.32 2.96 -21.94
CA ARG A 119 -12.82 2.10 -20.85
C ARG A 119 -11.76 1.76 -19.81
N LEU A 120 -10.54 1.42 -20.23
CA LEU A 120 -9.44 1.11 -19.30
C LEU A 120 -9.01 2.36 -18.55
N ARG A 121 -8.98 3.51 -19.23
CA ARG A 121 -8.64 4.80 -18.65
C ARG A 121 -9.67 5.28 -17.64
N ARG A 122 -10.97 5.19 -17.97
CA ARG A 122 -12.07 5.48 -17.03
C ARG A 122 -12.12 4.53 -15.85
N GLY A 123 -11.82 3.24 -16.07
CA GLY A 123 -11.73 2.25 -15.00
C GLY A 123 -10.56 2.56 -14.05
N ALA A 124 -9.38 2.85 -14.59
CA ALA A 124 -8.21 3.20 -13.80
C ALA A 124 -8.34 4.56 -13.11
N SER A 125 -8.97 5.56 -13.74
CA SER A 125 -9.19 6.88 -13.13
C SER A 125 -10.21 6.80 -11.99
N ARG A 126 -11.27 5.99 -12.13
CA ARG A 126 -12.19 5.68 -11.03
C ARG A 126 -11.50 4.94 -9.90
N LEU A 127 -10.73 3.89 -10.19
CA LEU A 127 -9.98 3.17 -9.17
C LEU A 127 -8.95 4.06 -8.46
N LEU A 128 -8.30 4.98 -9.16
CA LEU A 128 -7.40 5.97 -8.57
C LEU A 128 -8.16 6.98 -7.70
N ALA A 129 -9.30 7.50 -8.18
CA ALA A 129 -10.14 8.39 -7.40
C ALA A 129 -10.65 7.70 -6.13
N ASP A 130 -11.22 6.51 -6.27
CA ASP A 130 -11.73 5.68 -5.17
C ASP A 130 -10.60 5.29 -4.20
N SER A 131 -9.38 5.06 -4.69
CA SER A 131 -8.22 4.79 -3.85
C SER A 131 -7.78 6.04 -3.07
N ILE A 132 -7.73 7.21 -3.72
CA ILE A 132 -7.39 8.49 -3.08
C ILE A 132 -8.47 8.91 -2.08
N ASP A 133 -9.73 8.57 -2.34
CA ASP A 133 -10.87 8.85 -1.46
C ASP A 133 -10.93 7.88 -0.28
N ALA A 134 -10.66 6.59 -0.52
CA ALA A 134 -10.59 5.56 0.52
C ALA A 134 -9.36 5.70 1.43
N LEU A 135 -8.27 6.27 0.91
CA LEU A 135 -7.08 6.61 1.70
C LEU A 135 -7.29 7.97 2.36
N GLY A 136 -8.02 7.97 3.48
CA GLY A 136 -8.42 9.18 4.22
C GLY A 136 -7.29 10.18 4.54
N ASP A 137 -7.71 11.44 4.68
CA ASP A 137 -6.90 12.66 4.69
C ASP A 137 -5.75 12.64 5.73
N GLU A 138 -6.01 12.14 6.93
CA GLU A 138 -5.07 12.29 8.04
C GLU A 138 -3.86 11.34 7.96
N ARG A 139 -4.02 10.15 7.36
CA ARG A 139 -2.99 9.09 7.45
C ARG A 139 -2.02 9.08 6.28
N LEU A 140 -2.47 9.35 5.05
CA LEU A 140 -1.55 9.53 3.91
C LEU A 140 -0.75 10.83 4.03
N GLY A 141 -1.43 11.93 4.40
CA GLY A 141 -0.78 13.21 4.66
C GLY A 141 0.31 13.07 5.72
N GLY A 142 0.00 12.44 6.85
CA GLY A 142 0.99 12.15 7.90
C GLY A 142 2.16 11.27 7.44
N MET A 143 1.92 10.22 6.63
CA MET A 143 2.98 9.36 6.10
C MET A 143 3.90 10.10 5.12
N ILE A 144 3.33 10.89 4.20
CA ILE A 144 4.09 11.66 3.21
C ILE A 144 4.88 12.77 3.89
N LYS A 145 4.26 13.48 4.84
CA LYS A 145 4.90 14.46 5.71
C LYS A 145 6.08 13.87 6.47
N THR A 146 5.89 12.70 7.09
CA THR A 146 6.97 11.99 7.80
C THR A 146 8.07 11.56 6.84
N ALA A 147 7.73 11.01 5.67
CA ALA A 147 8.73 10.60 4.68
C ALA A 147 9.53 11.79 4.14
N LEU A 148 8.86 12.92 3.88
CA LEU A 148 9.48 14.13 3.36
C LEU A 148 10.39 14.78 4.42
N THR A 149 9.90 14.97 5.64
CA THR A 149 10.69 15.52 6.76
C THR A 149 11.90 14.65 7.07
N GLN A 150 11.73 13.32 7.10
CA GLN A 150 12.83 12.39 7.30
C GLN A 150 13.86 12.45 6.16
N ARG A 151 13.40 12.60 4.91
CA ARG A 151 14.30 12.71 3.75
C ARG A 151 15.08 14.02 3.76
N ILE A 152 14.43 15.15 4.07
CA ILE A 152 15.08 16.45 4.20
C ILE A 152 16.11 16.41 5.34
N GLY A 153 15.76 15.81 6.48
CA GLY A 153 16.68 15.67 7.62
C GLY A 153 17.92 14.81 7.34
N GLN A 154 17.88 13.93 6.33
CA GLN A 154 19.03 13.13 5.92
C GLN A 154 19.93 13.82 4.89
N LEU A 155 19.49 14.93 4.29
CA LEU A 155 20.27 15.66 3.30
C LEU A 155 21.29 16.56 4.00
N LYS A 156 22.55 16.42 3.59
CA LYS A 156 23.62 17.35 3.95
C LYS A 156 23.45 18.64 3.14
N LEU A 157 22.64 19.56 3.65
CA LEU A 157 22.29 20.81 2.96
C LEU A 157 23.49 21.74 2.80
N ALA A 158 24.35 21.85 3.82
CA ALA A 158 25.49 22.76 3.80
C ALA A 158 26.43 22.55 2.60
N PRO A 159 26.94 21.33 2.32
CA PRO A 159 27.78 21.11 1.15
C PRO A 159 27.09 21.41 -0.18
N LEU A 160 25.79 21.12 -0.30
CA LEU A 160 25.02 21.42 -1.51
C LEU A 160 24.88 22.94 -1.73
N LEU A 161 24.60 23.68 -0.66
CA LEU A 161 24.54 25.15 -0.69
C LEU A 161 25.88 25.74 -1.06
N GLY A 162 26.98 25.28 -0.45
CA GLY A 162 28.32 25.75 -0.76
C GLY A 162 28.74 25.44 -2.21
N GLN A 163 28.43 24.24 -2.73
CA GLN A 163 28.67 23.90 -4.15
C GLN A 163 27.86 24.80 -5.08
N SER A 164 26.59 25.05 -4.77
CA SER A 164 25.73 25.92 -5.58
C SER A 164 26.21 27.37 -5.58
N LEU A 165 26.65 27.89 -4.42
CA LEU A 165 27.21 29.23 -4.28
C LEU A 165 28.54 29.34 -5.03
N SER A 166 29.42 28.35 -4.90
CA SER A 166 30.69 28.29 -5.63
C SER A 166 30.48 28.25 -7.15
N ALA A 167 29.52 27.48 -7.64
CA ALA A 167 29.15 27.46 -9.06
C ALA A 167 28.57 28.81 -9.54
N ALA A 168 27.68 29.42 -8.75
CA ALA A 168 27.11 30.73 -9.05
C ALA A 168 28.17 31.85 -9.04
N MET A 169 29.20 31.72 -8.21
CA MET A 169 30.34 32.64 -8.20
C MET A 169 31.21 32.47 -9.45
N LYS A 170 31.56 31.22 -9.78
CA LYS A 170 32.36 30.89 -10.97
C LYS A 170 31.73 31.38 -12.27
N ASP A 171 30.42 31.23 -12.40
CA ASP A 171 29.67 31.65 -13.59
C ASP A 171 29.24 33.13 -13.56
N GLY A 172 29.63 33.91 -12.54
CA GLY A 172 29.25 35.32 -12.39
C GLY A 172 27.75 35.56 -12.12
N ARG A 173 26.97 34.51 -11.86
CA ARG A 173 25.50 34.59 -11.67
C ARG A 173 25.07 35.31 -10.39
N HIS A 174 25.98 35.49 -9.44
CA HIS A 174 25.76 36.24 -8.21
C HIS A 174 25.83 37.77 -8.41
N GLN A 175 26.45 38.26 -9.49
CA GLN A 175 26.65 39.70 -9.74
C GLN A 175 25.33 40.49 -9.75
N PRO A 176 24.27 40.07 -10.46
CA PRO A 176 23.00 40.81 -10.45
C PRO A 176 22.32 40.86 -9.07
N VAL A 177 22.53 39.82 -8.25
CA VAL A 177 22.01 39.77 -6.88
C VAL A 177 22.76 40.76 -5.99
N MET A 178 24.08 40.83 -6.14
CA MET A 178 24.91 41.81 -5.46
C MET A 178 24.53 43.24 -5.86
N ASP A 179 24.35 43.51 -7.15
CA ASP A 179 23.91 44.83 -7.64
C ASP A 179 22.54 45.22 -7.06
N ALA A 180 21.60 44.27 -7.01
CA ALA A 180 20.29 44.50 -6.42
C ALA A 180 20.40 44.79 -4.92
N PHE A 181 21.29 44.09 -4.21
CA PHE A 181 21.52 44.29 -2.79
C PHE A 181 22.15 45.64 -2.48
N ILE A 182 23.16 46.07 -3.25
CA ILE A 182 23.80 47.38 -3.10
C ILE A 182 22.78 48.50 -3.30
N ARG A 183 21.98 48.43 -4.38
CA ARG A 183 20.89 49.39 -4.63
C ARG A 183 19.83 49.40 -3.54
N TRP A 184 19.47 48.23 -3.03
CA TRP A 184 18.54 48.13 -1.90
C TRP A 184 19.13 48.74 -0.63
N ALA A 185 20.41 48.52 -0.35
CA ALA A 185 21.10 49.11 0.79
C ALA A 185 21.15 50.64 0.70
N ALA A 186 21.47 51.20 -0.48
CA ALA A 186 21.48 52.65 -0.71
C ALA A 186 20.10 53.27 -0.44
N ARG A 187 19.05 52.71 -1.05
CA ARG A 187 17.66 53.17 -0.82
C ARG A 187 17.23 53.03 0.64
N THR A 188 17.65 51.97 1.31
CA THR A 188 17.30 51.73 2.71
C THR A 188 18.02 52.72 3.62
N LEU A 189 19.28 53.06 3.31
CA LEU A 189 20.05 54.08 4.02
C LEU A 189 19.37 55.45 3.90
N GLU A 190 19.00 55.84 2.68
CA GLU A 190 18.31 57.11 2.42
C GLU A 190 16.94 57.17 3.13
N ALA A 191 16.13 56.12 3.01
CA ALA A 191 14.80 56.05 3.64
C ALA A 191 14.85 56.07 5.18
N ASN A 192 15.97 55.68 5.79
CA ASN A 192 16.15 55.64 7.24
C ASN A 192 17.09 56.73 7.76
N SER A 193 17.40 57.75 6.96
CA SER A 193 18.27 58.87 7.33
C SER A 193 17.88 59.51 8.67
N ALA A 194 16.58 59.75 8.90
CA ALA A 194 16.08 60.32 10.14
C ALA A 194 16.36 59.45 11.38
N LEU A 195 16.30 58.12 11.24
CA LEU A 195 16.59 57.18 12.33
C LEU A 195 18.08 57.18 12.66
N ILE A 196 18.94 57.27 11.64
CA ILE A 196 20.40 57.36 11.80
C ILE A 196 20.77 58.68 12.48
N HIS A 197 20.15 59.80 12.08
CA HIS A 197 20.27 61.09 12.76
C HIS A 197 19.92 60.97 14.24
N GLN A 198 18.78 60.37 14.57
CA GLN A 198 18.37 60.17 15.96
C GLN A 198 19.35 59.28 16.74
N MET A 199 19.83 58.18 16.15
CA MET A 199 20.81 57.29 16.79
C MET A 199 22.12 58.02 17.09
N VAL A 200 22.63 58.83 16.16
CA VAL A 200 23.85 59.62 16.36
C VAL A 200 23.63 60.68 17.43
N HIS A 201 22.48 61.37 17.40
CA HIS A 201 22.11 62.35 18.42
C HIS A 201 22.09 61.73 19.82
N GLU A 202 21.41 60.60 20.01
CA GLU A 202 21.29 59.90 21.31
C GLU A 202 22.62 59.35 21.83
N LYS A 203 23.50 58.89 20.92
CA LYS A 203 24.81 58.33 21.28
C LYS A 203 25.91 59.39 21.42
N SER A 204 25.66 60.62 20.98
CA SER A 204 26.65 61.70 21.06
C SER A 204 26.78 62.27 22.47
N GLY A 205 28.02 62.57 22.87
CA GLY A 205 28.32 63.14 24.19
C GLY A 205 27.61 64.48 24.39
N SER A 206 27.34 64.85 25.66
CA SER A 206 26.61 66.09 25.99
C SER A 206 27.25 67.37 25.42
N LEU A 207 28.56 67.34 25.18
CA LEU A 207 29.30 68.44 24.55
C LEU A 207 28.99 68.59 23.05
N MET A 208 28.84 67.48 22.31
CA MET A 208 28.56 67.48 20.87
C MET A 208 27.15 67.98 20.57
N ARG A 209 26.16 67.52 21.34
CA ARG A 209 24.75 67.95 21.24
C ARG A 209 24.57 69.45 21.44
N TRP A 210 25.33 70.04 22.36
CA TRP A 210 25.25 71.48 22.63
C TRP A 210 25.80 72.33 21.48
N THR A 211 26.79 71.79 20.75
CA THR A 211 27.44 72.46 19.61
C THR A 211 26.77 72.19 18.25
N GLY A 212 25.78 71.30 18.16
CA GLY A 212 25.13 70.89 16.90
C GLY A 212 26.02 70.08 15.95
N LEU A 213 27.17 69.61 16.45
CA LEU A 213 28.15 68.85 15.66
C LEU A 213 27.69 67.41 15.37
N ASP A 214 26.78 66.90 16.18
CA ASP A 214 26.13 65.59 16.03
C ASP A 214 25.26 65.51 14.77
N GLU A 215 24.47 66.55 14.49
CA GLU A 215 23.65 66.64 13.27
C GLU A 215 24.55 66.64 12.01
N THR A 216 25.60 67.46 12.05
CA THR A 216 26.58 67.59 10.95
C THR A 216 27.35 66.29 10.74
N LEU A 217 27.70 65.59 11.82
CA LEU A 217 28.37 64.30 11.76
C LEU A 217 27.48 63.22 11.17
N ALA A 218 26.21 63.16 11.58
CA ALA A 218 25.23 62.22 11.03
C ALA A 218 25.05 62.42 9.51
N THR A 219 24.87 63.66 9.06
CA THR A 219 24.75 63.98 7.64
C THR A 219 25.99 63.52 6.86
N LYS A 220 27.20 63.85 7.34
CA LYS A 220 28.45 63.43 6.68
C LYS A 220 28.63 61.91 6.62
N ILE A 221 28.19 61.18 7.65
CA ILE A 221 28.22 59.72 7.66
C ILE A 221 27.26 59.15 6.62
N ILE A 222 26.03 59.67 6.57
CA ILE A 222 25.01 59.21 5.62
C ILE A 222 25.45 59.50 4.18
N GLU A 223 25.91 60.73 3.90
CA GLU A 223 26.44 61.11 2.58
C GLU A 223 27.65 60.24 2.19
N GLY A 224 28.58 60.00 3.12
CA GLY A 224 29.75 59.16 2.87
C GLY A 224 29.38 57.70 2.56
N LEU A 225 28.41 57.14 3.30
CA LEU A 225 27.93 55.79 3.07
C LEU A 225 27.10 55.66 1.79
N ASP A 226 26.29 56.67 1.46
CA ASP A 226 25.52 56.69 0.22
C ASP A 226 26.46 56.75 -1.00
N ASN A 227 27.44 57.67 -0.97
CA ASN A 227 28.47 57.75 -2.01
C ASN A 227 29.23 56.43 -2.17
N LEU A 228 29.65 55.79 -1.07
CA LEU A 228 30.33 54.49 -1.12
C LEU A 228 29.46 53.40 -1.78
N LEU A 229 28.16 53.38 -1.49
CA LEU A 229 27.23 52.41 -2.07
C LEU A 229 26.94 52.71 -3.54
N GLN A 230 26.86 53.97 -3.95
CA GLN A 230 26.71 54.37 -5.35
C GLN A 230 27.98 54.02 -6.16
N GLU A 231 29.17 54.36 -5.65
CA GLU A 231 30.45 53.99 -6.25
C GLU A 231 30.57 52.47 -6.41
N ALA A 232 30.16 51.69 -5.39
CA ALA A 232 30.13 50.24 -5.47
C ALA A 232 29.08 49.69 -6.46
N ALA A 233 27.99 50.41 -6.71
CA ALA A 233 27.00 50.02 -7.70
C ALA A 233 27.51 50.25 -9.14
N ASP A 234 28.26 51.33 -9.35
CA ASP A 234 28.72 51.77 -10.67
C ASP A 234 30.04 51.11 -11.10
N ASP A 235 30.93 50.80 -10.15
CA ASP A 235 32.22 50.14 -10.43
C ASP A 235 32.20 48.65 -10.03
N PRO A 236 32.23 47.72 -11.00
CA PRO A 236 32.34 46.28 -10.74
C PRO A 236 33.63 45.86 -10.01
N ALA A 237 34.70 46.65 -10.10
CA ALA A 237 35.98 46.39 -9.44
C ALA A 237 36.11 47.07 -8.07
N HIS A 238 35.04 47.70 -7.57
CA HIS A 238 35.08 48.44 -6.32
C HIS A 238 35.50 47.56 -5.14
N SER A 239 36.35 48.08 -4.25
CA SER A 239 36.94 47.34 -3.12
C SER A 239 35.90 46.67 -2.20
N LEU A 240 34.73 47.31 -2.02
CA LEU A 240 33.61 46.74 -1.25
C LEU A 240 33.06 45.47 -1.89
N ARG A 241 32.91 45.43 -3.22
CA ARG A 241 32.43 44.25 -3.95
C ARG A 241 33.40 43.09 -3.80
N VAL A 242 34.70 43.36 -3.99
CA VAL A 242 35.76 42.37 -3.83
C VAL A 242 35.73 41.77 -2.41
N LYS A 243 35.55 42.61 -1.38
CA LYS A 243 35.43 42.13 0.01
C LYS A 243 34.20 41.26 0.24
N VAL A 244 33.06 41.61 -0.37
CA VAL A 244 31.84 40.79 -0.31
C VAL A 244 32.06 39.46 -1.03
N GLU A 245 32.69 39.46 -2.20
CA GLU A 245 33.03 38.25 -2.95
C GLU A 245 33.97 37.33 -2.17
N GLU A 246 35.04 37.87 -1.56
CA GLU A 246 35.93 37.12 -0.67
C GLU A 246 35.14 36.46 0.49
N GLY A 247 34.20 37.20 1.07
CA GLY A 247 33.31 36.69 2.11
C GLY A 247 32.40 35.56 1.63
N LEU A 248 31.82 35.70 0.43
CA LEU A 248 31.00 34.66 -0.20
C LEU A 248 31.83 33.42 -0.58
N MET A 249 33.06 33.59 -1.03
CA MET A 249 34.00 32.49 -1.30
C MET A 249 34.35 31.73 -0.02
N THR A 250 34.65 32.46 1.06
CA THR A 250 34.91 31.87 2.38
C THR A 250 33.69 31.10 2.87
N LEU A 251 32.50 31.71 2.81
CA LEU A 251 31.25 31.06 3.19
C LEU A 251 30.99 29.79 2.36
N ALA A 252 31.19 29.85 1.05
CA ALA A 252 31.03 28.69 0.16
C ALA A 252 31.99 27.55 0.51
N PHE A 253 33.23 27.88 0.92
CA PHE A 253 34.22 26.92 1.37
C PHE A 253 33.85 26.30 2.72
N ASP A 254 33.47 27.13 3.69
CA ASP A 254 33.09 26.69 5.04
C ASP A 254 31.85 25.79 4.99
N LEU A 255 30.84 26.15 4.20
CA LEU A 255 29.66 25.33 3.97
C LEU A 255 29.99 23.92 3.45
N GLN A 256 31.09 23.76 2.71
CA GLN A 256 31.52 22.49 2.13
C GLN A 256 32.48 21.70 3.02
N HIS A 257 33.32 22.37 3.80
CA HIS A 257 34.46 21.72 4.46
C HIS A 257 34.54 21.95 5.98
N ASP A 258 33.92 23.01 6.51
CA ASP A 258 33.95 23.31 7.95
C ASP A 258 32.83 22.55 8.70
N PRO A 259 33.17 21.64 9.63
CA PRO A 259 32.18 20.91 10.41
C PRO A 259 31.27 21.82 11.26
N ASP A 260 31.79 22.93 11.78
CA ASP A 260 31.02 23.82 12.67
C ASP A 260 29.96 24.61 11.89
N MET A 261 30.33 25.11 10.70
CA MET A 261 29.39 25.71 9.76
C MET A 261 28.32 24.71 9.30
N GLN A 262 28.71 23.47 8.97
CA GLN A 262 27.75 22.43 8.59
C GLN A 262 26.75 22.14 9.72
N ALA A 263 27.24 22.04 10.95
CA ALA A 263 26.39 21.85 12.11
C ALA A 263 25.44 23.04 12.36
N ARG A 264 25.85 24.28 12.05
CA ARG A 264 24.95 25.45 12.10
C ARG A 264 23.80 25.33 11.10
N VAL A 265 24.09 24.96 9.87
CA VAL A 265 23.06 24.79 8.83
C VAL A 265 22.13 23.63 9.18
N ASP A 266 22.66 22.53 9.70
CA ASP A 266 21.85 21.39 10.14
C ASP A 266 20.89 21.79 11.26
N ARG A 267 21.33 22.61 12.23
CA ARG A 267 20.44 23.15 13.27
C ARG A 267 19.32 24.02 12.69
N ILE A 268 19.65 24.94 11.79
CA ILE A 268 18.65 25.81 11.14
C ILE A 268 17.63 24.96 10.36
N ARG A 269 18.10 23.95 9.62
CA ARG A 269 17.23 22.98 8.92
C ARG A 269 16.29 22.30 9.92
N ASP A 270 16.82 21.76 10.99
CA ASP A 270 16.05 20.96 11.95
C ASP A 270 15.02 21.84 12.69
N GLU A 271 15.39 23.08 13.04
CA GLU A 271 14.47 24.08 13.60
C GLU A 271 13.36 24.44 12.61
N MET A 272 13.67 24.65 11.33
CA MET A 272 12.67 24.90 10.29
C MET A 272 11.73 23.71 10.10
N ILE A 273 12.24 22.48 10.09
CA ILE A 273 11.42 21.26 9.99
C ILE A 273 10.53 21.10 11.22
N ALA A 274 11.05 21.37 12.42
CA ALA A 274 10.29 21.29 13.66
C ALA A 274 9.24 22.39 13.82
N ASN A 275 9.34 23.48 13.04
CA ASN A 275 8.45 24.63 13.14
C ASN A 275 6.98 24.24 12.82
N PRO A 276 6.01 24.51 13.72
CA PRO A 276 4.59 24.25 13.47
C PRO A 276 4.02 24.96 12.23
N ALA A 277 4.57 26.12 11.85
CA ALA A 277 4.18 26.81 10.62
C ALA A 277 4.60 26.02 9.37
N MET A 278 5.80 25.43 9.35
CA MET A 278 6.26 24.56 8.26
C MET A 278 5.37 23.33 8.15
N GLN A 279 5.00 22.73 9.29
CA GLN A 279 4.13 21.56 9.32
C GLN A 279 2.74 21.88 8.75
N ARG A 280 2.16 23.04 9.08
CA ARG A 280 0.88 23.51 8.51
C ARG A 280 0.98 23.81 7.01
N TRP A 281 2.09 24.40 6.58
CA TRP A 281 2.33 24.67 5.17
C TRP A 281 2.41 23.38 4.35
N LEU A 282 3.11 22.35 4.85
CA LEU A 282 3.16 21.02 4.24
C LEU A 282 1.78 20.35 4.17
N ASP A 283 0.96 20.50 5.21
CA ASP A 283 -0.41 20.00 5.21
C ASP A 283 -1.26 20.69 4.12
N GLY A 284 -1.14 22.01 3.99
CA GLY A 284 -1.81 22.77 2.91
C GLY A 284 -1.34 22.36 1.51
N LEU A 285 -0.04 22.14 1.33
CA LEU A 285 0.52 21.64 0.07
C LEU A 285 -0.02 20.26 -0.29
N TRP A 286 -0.14 19.37 0.69
CA TRP A 286 -0.75 18.06 0.51
C TRP A 286 -2.22 18.17 0.10
N GLN A 287 -3.00 19.04 0.76
CA GLN A 287 -4.41 19.23 0.42
C GLN A 287 -4.58 19.75 -1.02
N ALA A 288 -3.80 20.77 -1.40
CA ALA A 288 -3.83 21.29 -2.76
C ALA A 288 -3.45 20.23 -3.81
N ALA A 289 -2.43 19.40 -3.52
CA ALA A 289 -2.03 18.30 -4.40
C ALA A 289 -3.12 17.23 -4.50
N ARG A 290 -3.74 16.85 -3.38
CA ARG A 290 -4.85 15.87 -3.33
C ARG A 290 -6.06 16.35 -4.12
N GLU A 291 -6.48 17.60 -3.92
CA GLU A 291 -7.58 18.21 -4.67
C GLU A 291 -7.29 18.25 -6.17
N GLY A 292 -6.05 18.62 -6.55
CA GLY A 292 -5.60 18.59 -7.94
C GLY A 292 -5.67 17.19 -8.55
N LEU A 293 -5.20 16.17 -7.82
CA LEU A 293 -5.25 14.78 -8.26
C LEU A 293 -6.69 14.25 -8.37
N LEU A 294 -7.57 14.57 -7.42
CA LEU A 294 -8.99 14.19 -7.48
C LEU A 294 -9.70 14.84 -8.66
N LYS A 295 -9.42 16.11 -8.93
CA LYS A 295 -9.95 16.82 -10.09
C LYS A 295 -9.46 16.19 -11.40
N ALA A 296 -8.18 15.83 -11.48
CA ALA A 296 -7.61 15.13 -12.62
C ALA A 296 -8.17 13.72 -12.82
N ALA A 297 -8.46 13.00 -11.74
CA ALA A 297 -9.03 11.65 -11.80
C ALA A 297 -10.51 11.65 -12.23
N ARG A 298 -11.27 12.69 -11.86
CA ARG A 298 -12.68 12.88 -12.22
C ARG A 298 -12.88 13.39 -13.65
N ASP A 299 -11.98 14.24 -14.14
CA ASP A 299 -11.99 14.73 -15.52
C ASP A 299 -10.61 14.60 -16.19
N PRO A 300 -10.23 13.37 -16.59
CA PRO A 300 -8.93 13.12 -17.19
C PRO A 300 -8.83 13.61 -18.64
N GLN A 301 -9.91 14.11 -19.27
CA GLN A 301 -9.84 14.70 -20.60
C GLN A 301 -9.50 16.19 -20.54
N ALA A 302 -10.08 16.93 -19.58
CA ALA A 302 -9.77 18.35 -19.38
C ALA A 302 -8.35 18.60 -18.85
N VAL A 303 -7.80 17.70 -18.02
CA VAL A 303 -6.46 17.88 -17.41
C VAL A 303 -5.32 17.35 -18.30
N LEU A 304 -5.59 16.39 -19.19
CA LEU A 304 -4.57 15.82 -20.09
C LEU A 304 -4.54 16.48 -21.48
N ALA A 305 -5.37 17.51 -21.69
CA ALA A 305 -5.27 18.38 -22.87
C ALA A 305 -4.17 19.45 -22.64
N GLY A 306 -3.16 19.48 -23.51
CA GLY A 306 -2.06 20.46 -23.46
C GLY A 306 -0.86 20.05 -22.60
N LYS A 307 -0.08 21.03 -22.11
CA LYS A 307 1.25 20.82 -21.46
C LYS A 307 1.24 19.90 -20.24
N LEU A 308 0.12 19.80 -19.51
CA LEU A 308 -0.03 18.88 -18.36
C LEU A 308 -0.11 17.41 -18.80
N GLY A 309 -0.67 17.14 -19.98
CA GLY A 309 -0.65 15.82 -20.61
C GLY A 309 0.76 15.37 -20.96
N ASP A 310 1.58 16.29 -21.46
CA ASP A 310 2.99 16.00 -21.79
C ASP A 310 3.82 15.74 -20.53
N ILE A 311 3.63 16.53 -19.46
CA ILE A 311 4.26 16.29 -18.16
C ILE A 311 3.84 14.92 -17.59
N THR A 312 2.55 14.58 -17.66
CA THR A 312 2.06 13.29 -17.16
C THR A 312 2.63 12.12 -17.95
N ARG A 313 2.76 12.28 -19.27
CA ARG A 313 3.40 11.29 -20.15
C ARG A 313 4.87 11.12 -19.81
N GLN A 314 5.60 12.22 -19.61
CA GLN A 314 7.00 12.20 -19.24
C GLN A 314 7.24 11.57 -17.86
N ILE A 315 6.32 11.81 -16.90
CA ILE A 315 6.33 11.11 -15.60
C ILE A 315 6.08 9.61 -15.81
N GLY A 316 5.13 9.23 -16.67
CA GLY A 316 4.84 7.85 -17.00
C GLY A 316 6.02 7.12 -17.65
N GLU A 317 6.70 7.77 -18.59
CA GLU A 317 7.91 7.28 -19.26
C GLU A 317 9.06 7.13 -18.26
N THR A 318 9.31 8.15 -17.44
CA THR A 318 10.34 8.09 -16.39
C THR A 318 10.06 6.96 -15.41
N LEU A 319 8.81 6.80 -14.96
CA LEU A 319 8.41 5.72 -14.06
C LEU A 319 8.51 4.32 -14.70
N ARG A 320 8.38 4.24 -16.02
CA ARG A 320 8.51 2.99 -16.80
C ARG A 320 9.95 2.65 -17.12
N ASP A 321 10.83 3.63 -17.28
CA ASP A 321 12.15 3.41 -17.86
C ASP A 321 13.28 3.56 -16.81
N ASP A 322 13.06 4.29 -15.70
CA ASP A 322 14.03 4.42 -14.59
C ASP A 322 13.94 3.25 -13.58
N PRO A 323 14.98 2.39 -13.48
CA PRO A 323 14.97 1.26 -12.55
C PRO A 323 15.01 1.66 -11.07
N ALA A 324 15.66 2.78 -10.73
CA ALA A 324 15.78 3.25 -9.35
C ALA A 324 14.42 3.77 -8.85
N LEU A 325 13.73 4.57 -9.68
CA LEU A 325 12.39 5.07 -9.36
C LEU A 325 11.38 3.93 -9.25
N LYS A 326 11.43 2.95 -10.16
CA LYS A 326 10.62 1.73 -10.06
C LYS A 326 10.80 1.01 -8.73
N HIS A 327 12.05 0.87 -8.28
CA HIS A 327 12.33 0.19 -7.03
C HIS A 327 11.70 0.90 -5.83
N VAL A 328 11.75 2.24 -5.80
CA VAL A 328 11.11 3.05 -4.76
C VAL A 328 9.59 2.88 -4.78
N VAL A 329 8.96 3.04 -5.95
CA VAL A 329 7.50 2.96 -6.07
C VAL A 329 6.98 1.55 -5.80
N ASN A 330 7.65 0.51 -6.28
CA ASN A 330 7.28 -0.88 -6.00
C ASN A 330 7.43 -1.22 -4.52
N ARG A 331 8.47 -0.70 -3.84
CA ARG A 331 8.65 -0.87 -2.40
C ARG A 331 7.55 -0.16 -1.61
N PHE A 332 7.19 1.05 -2.03
CA PHE A 332 6.11 1.83 -1.43
C PHE A 332 4.75 1.13 -1.60
N ALA A 333 4.41 0.71 -2.81
CA ALA A 333 3.18 -0.04 -3.11
C ALA A 333 3.09 -1.33 -2.28
N ARG A 334 4.19 -2.08 -2.15
CA ARG A 334 4.26 -3.27 -1.29
C ARG A 334 3.99 -2.95 0.18
N ARG A 335 4.53 -1.86 0.69
CA ARG A 335 4.35 -1.42 2.08
C ARG A 335 2.90 -1.02 2.34
N ILE A 336 2.28 -0.30 1.40
CA ILE A 336 0.86 0.02 1.46
C ILE A 336 0.03 -1.26 1.45
N ALA A 337 0.21 -2.14 0.47
CA ALA A 337 -0.58 -3.37 0.35
C ALA A 337 -0.48 -4.25 1.61
N ALA A 338 0.72 -4.43 2.16
CA ALA A 338 0.94 -5.19 3.39
C ALA A 338 0.31 -4.51 4.62
N GLY A 339 0.41 -3.17 4.71
CA GLY A 339 -0.22 -2.40 5.79
C GLY A 339 -1.75 -2.42 5.73
N THR A 340 -2.31 -2.36 4.53
CA THR A 340 -3.76 -2.49 4.28
C THR A 340 -4.24 -3.89 4.65
N ALA A 341 -3.49 -4.93 4.28
CA ALA A 341 -3.79 -6.32 4.66
C ALA A 341 -3.86 -6.50 6.19
N ALA A 342 -2.89 -5.94 6.91
CA ALA A 342 -2.87 -5.96 8.37
C ALA A 342 -4.11 -5.28 8.98
N ARG A 343 -4.59 -4.20 8.35
CA ARG A 343 -5.70 -3.38 8.85
C ARG A 343 -7.07 -3.96 8.52
N TYR A 344 -7.26 -4.45 7.31
CA TYR A 344 -8.56 -4.92 6.80
C TYR A 344 -8.68 -6.45 6.79
N GLY A 345 -7.66 -7.17 7.27
CA GLY A 345 -7.72 -8.63 7.45
C GLY A 345 -8.88 -9.08 8.35
N HIS A 346 -9.40 -8.22 9.23
CA HIS A 346 -10.64 -8.50 9.97
C HIS A 346 -11.90 -8.35 9.11
N GLY A 347 -11.93 -7.41 8.17
CA GLY A 347 -13.08 -7.17 7.29
C GLY A 347 -13.38 -8.35 6.36
N ILE A 348 -12.36 -9.11 5.93
CA ILE A 348 -12.57 -10.33 5.14
C ILE A 348 -13.31 -11.41 5.95
N VAL A 349 -13.08 -11.44 7.28
CA VAL A 349 -13.69 -12.44 8.15
C VAL A 349 -15.18 -12.17 8.19
N THR A 350 -15.55 -10.90 8.42
CA THR A 350 -16.93 -10.45 8.38
C THR A 350 -17.56 -10.72 7.01
N LEU A 351 -16.91 -10.33 5.91
CA LEU A 351 -17.44 -10.49 4.55
C LEU A 351 -17.73 -11.96 4.22
N VAL A 352 -16.77 -12.86 4.43
CA VAL A 352 -16.93 -14.29 4.12
C VAL A 352 -17.97 -14.93 5.05
N SER A 353 -17.93 -14.60 6.35
CA SER A 353 -18.88 -15.15 7.32
C SER A 353 -20.31 -14.70 7.01
N GLU A 354 -20.54 -13.42 6.71
CA GLU A 354 -21.84 -12.87 6.30
C GLU A 354 -22.32 -13.46 4.97
N THR A 355 -21.43 -13.62 4.00
CA THR A 355 -21.77 -14.22 2.70
C THR A 355 -22.23 -15.67 2.89
N VAL A 356 -21.48 -16.47 3.66
CA VAL A 356 -21.83 -17.87 3.94
C VAL A 356 -23.10 -17.96 4.79
N ARG A 357 -23.30 -17.06 5.76
CA ARG A 357 -24.54 -16.95 6.55
C ARG A 357 -25.76 -16.65 5.67
N GLY A 358 -25.59 -15.79 4.67
CA GLY A 358 -26.61 -15.42 3.71
C GLY A 358 -27.00 -16.52 2.72
N TRP A 359 -26.20 -17.58 2.58
CA TRP A 359 -26.56 -18.74 1.76
C TRP A 359 -27.54 -19.64 2.51
N ASP A 360 -28.56 -20.12 1.82
CA ASP A 360 -29.43 -21.18 2.34
C ASP A 360 -28.66 -22.51 2.48
N ALA A 361 -29.12 -23.37 3.38
CA ALA A 361 -28.47 -24.64 3.66
C ALA A 361 -28.45 -25.58 2.45
N GLN A 362 -29.41 -25.50 1.54
CA GLN A 362 -29.47 -26.37 0.36
C GLN A 362 -28.37 -25.99 -0.63
N THR A 363 -28.18 -24.70 -0.90
CA THR A 363 -27.13 -24.20 -1.80
C THR A 363 -25.73 -24.67 -1.40
N ILE A 364 -25.38 -24.61 -0.12
CA ILE A 364 -24.08 -25.11 0.37
C ILE A 364 -23.98 -26.62 0.20
N THR A 365 -25.04 -27.33 0.59
CA THR A 365 -25.08 -28.78 0.54
C THR A 365 -24.88 -29.29 -0.88
N ASP A 366 -25.61 -28.73 -1.85
CA ASP A 366 -25.51 -29.14 -3.24
C ASP A 366 -24.15 -28.79 -3.85
N ARG A 367 -23.57 -27.64 -3.50
CA ARG A 367 -22.20 -27.28 -3.96
C ARG A 367 -21.15 -28.23 -3.42
N LEU A 368 -21.17 -28.54 -2.13
CA LEU A 368 -20.23 -29.50 -1.52
C LEU A 368 -20.46 -30.91 -2.06
N GLU A 369 -21.71 -31.37 -2.13
CA GLU A 369 -22.04 -32.71 -2.64
C GLU A 369 -21.58 -32.88 -4.09
N ASN A 370 -21.72 -31.85 -4.93
CA ASN A 370 -21.21 -31.87 -6.31
C ASN A 370 -19.68 -31.89 -6.39
N ALA A 371 -18.98 -31.21 -5.47
CA ALA A 371 -17.53 -31.15 -5.45
C ALA A 371 -16.87 -32.49 -5.03
N VAL A 372 -17.44 -33.18 -4.04
CA VAL A 372 -16.91 -34.47 -3.52
C VAL A 372 -17.70 -35.71 -3.96
N GLY A 373 -18.72 -35.55 -4.81
CA GLY A 373 -19.68 -36.61 -5.16
C GLY A 373 -19.07 -37.88 -5.77
N ARG A 374 -17.92 -37.78 -6.43
CA ARG A 374 -17.18 -38.94 -6.95
C ARG A 374 -16.49 -39.72 -5.84
N ASP A 375 -15.84 -39.03 -4.90
CA ASP A 375 -15.09 -39.65 -3.81
C ASP A 375 -16.05 -40.34 -2.81
N LEU A 376 -17.22 -39.75 -2.59
CA LEU A 376 -18.30 -40.36 -1.79
C LEU A 376 -18.82 -41.69 -2.37
N GLN A 377 -18.78 -41.87 -3.70
CA GLN A 377 -19.17 -43.13 -4.32
C GLN A 377 -18.14 -44.22 -4.07
N TYR A 378 -16.84 -43.89 -4.13
CA TYR A 378 -15.79 -44.84 -3.82
C TYR A 378 -15.86 -45.31 -2.37
N ILE A 379 -16.18 -44.42 -1.42
CA ILE A 379 -16.42 -44.83 -0.03
C ILE A 379 -17.51 -45.91 0.02
N ARG A 380 -18.66 -45.70 -0.62
CA ARG A 380 -19.76 -46.70 -0.64
C ARG A 380 -19.39 -48.02 -1.31
N ILE A 381 -18.65 -47.97 -2.43
CA ILE A 381 -18.19 -49.18 -3.13
C ILE A 381 -17.21 -49.95 -2.22
N ASN A 382 -16.27 -49.23 -1.60
CA ASN A 382 -15.30 -49.81 -0.69
C ASN A 382 -15.98 -50.40 0.55
N GLY A 383 -16.97 -49.72 1.16
CA GLY A 383 -17.72 -50.27 2.28
C GLY A 383 -18.50 -51.53 1.92
N THR A 384 -19.03 -51.61 0.70
CA THR A 384 -19.68 -52.83 0.19
C THR A 384 -18.67 -53.97 0.03
N LEU A 385 -17.50 -53.71 -0.58
CA LEU A 385 -16.47 -54.74 -0.78
C LEU A 385 -15.85 -55.21 0.53
N VAL A 386 -15.45 -54.27 1.39
CA VAL A 386 -14.86 -54.55 2.72
C VAL A 386 -15.87 -55.27 3.59
N GLY A 387 -17.14 -54.81 3.61
CA GLY A 387 -18.23 -55.49 4.31
C GLY A 387 -18.35 -56.95 3.86
N GLY A 388 -18.34 -57.20 2.56
CA GLY A 388 -18.40 -58.57 2.04
C GLY A 388 -17.20 -59.43 2.44
N LEU A 389 -15.98 -58.90 2.37
CA LEU A 389 -14.77 -59.62 2.81
C LEU A 389 -14.84 -59.98 4.30
N VAL A 390 -15.34 -59.05 5.13
CA VAL A 390 -15.57 -59.30 6.56
C VAL A 390 -16.63 -60.40 6.76
N GLY A 391 -17.71 -60.39 5.98
CA GLY A 391 -18.72 -61.45 6.01
C GLY A 391 -18.15 -62.83 5.71
N VAL A 392 -17.29 -62.93 4.70
CA VAL A 392 -16.59 -64.19 4.37
C VAL A 392 -15.68 -64.62 5.52
N ALA A 393 -14.91 -63.69 6.09
CA ALA A 393 -14.03 -64.00 7.22
C ALA A 393 -14.82 -64.48 8.45
N LEU A 394 -15.93 -63.83 8.79
CA LEU A 394 -16.81 -64.28 9.89
C LEU A 394 -17.38 -65.66 9.59
N HIS A 395 -17.84 -65.91 8.37
CA HIS A 395 -18.37 -67.22 7.99
C HIS A 395 -17.30 -68.33 8.02
N THR A 396 -16.06 -68.02 7.64
CA THR A 396 -14.94 -68.99 7.80
C THR A 396 -14.69 -69.32 9.26
N VAL A 397 -14.78 -68.35 10.16
CA VAL A 397 -14.57 -68.54 11.59
C VAL A 397 -15.72 -69.35 12.20
N ASP A 398 -16.98 -69.00 11.87
CA ASP A 398 -18.15 -69.73 12.34
C ASP A 398 -18.14 -71.19 11.88
N GLY A 399 -17.73 -71.44 10.61
CA GLY A 399 -17.59 -72.80 10.08
C GLY A 399 -16.40 -73.60 10.63
N LEU A 400 -15.44 -72.95 11.31
CA LEU A 400 -14.34 -73.63 12.02
C LEU A 400 -14.66 -73.87 13.51
N LEU A 401 -15.63 -73.14 14.06
CA LEU A 401 -16.07 -73.25 15.46
C LEU A 401 -17.22 -74.24 15.66
N LEU A 402 -17.94 -74.59 14.60
CA LEU A 402 -18.96 -75.65 14.52
C LEU A 402 -18.32 -76.97 14.04
#